data_AF-A0A6V6ZBT5-F1
#
_entry.id   AF-A0A6V6ZBT5-F1
#
_cell.length_a   1.000
_cell.length_b   1.000
_cell.length_c   1.000
_cell.angle_alpha   90.00
_cell.angle_beta   90.00
_cell.angle_gamma   90.00
#
_symmetry.space_group_name_H-M   'P 1'
#
loop_
_entity.id
_entity.type
_entity.pdbx_description
1 polymer ?
#
loop_
_entity_poly.entity_id
_entity_poly.type
_entity_poly.pdbx_seq_one_letter_code
_entity_poly.pdbx_strand_id
1 'polypeptide(L)'
;MKKIIVLIMIGFMMNACSSDDDKNNSSNYDDYIVKKSIVSAINFMPEEIYPGADASKSTVLKLKLITEEEFPCINYGINTTQFSKGNELIVRFDKIAEPGGCFTAIGPAISYIDLPENTEKITFINGDKIDHYSIDINDQKIAIATIEKHFTTSLYNKTFRIPTNSFAYLCGTNKNNTQIYTDFYALIKQNADFTEFEFEGEGRIPYPKTTTGNWVNHPSRFFKYKNVQEFKNLATTLNNYSANIEKNSGISISIYGWNNIKFYSWIEN
;
A
#
# COMPACT_ATOMS: atom_id res chain seq x y z
N MET A 1 -11.18 82.82 23.29
CA MET A 1 -10.58 82.94 21.95
C MET A 1 -9.90 81.62 21.61
N LYS A 2 -10.21 81.09 20.42
CA LYS A 2 -9.86 79.76 19.92
C LYS A 2 -8.48 79.75 19.24
N LYS A 3 -7.68 78.72 19.56
CA LYS A 3 -6.70 77.99 18.72
C LYS A 3 -5.49 78.81 18.21
N ILE A 4 -4.27 78.31 18.03
CA ILE A 4 -3.77 77.02 17.55
C ILE A 4 -2.37 76.81 18.16
N ILE A 5 -2.11 75.65 18.76
CA ILE A 5 -0.75 75.15 19.04
C ILE A 5 -0.33 74.33 17.82
N VAL A 6 0.75 74.75 17.16
CA VAL A 6 1.37 74.02 16.05
C VAL A 6 2.26 72.93 16.65
N LEU A 7 1.81 71.68 16.55
CA LEU A 7 2.60 70.50 16.91
C LEU A 7 3.31 70.02 15.63
N ILE A 8 4.64 70.17 15.59
CA ILE A 8 5.48 69.62 14.52
C ILE A 8 5.60 68.11 14.78
N MET A 9 4.87 67.31 14.01
CA MET A 9 5.08 65.86 13.93
C MET A 9 6.34 65.59 13.10
N ILE A 10 7.42 65.18 13.77
CA ILE A 10 8.54 64.52 13.13
C ILE A 10 8.09 63.08 12.86
N GLY A 11 7.86 62.77 11.58
CA GLY A 11 7.48 61.44 11.13
C GLY A 11 8.62 60.45 11.36
N PHE A 12 8.39 59.50 12.26
CA PHE A 12 9.10 58.22 12.21
C PHE A 12 8.59 57.48 10.97
N MET A 13 9.40 57.44 9.91
CA MET A 13 9.25 56.41 8.88
C MET A 13 9.57 55.08 9.56
N MET A 14 8.54 54.39 10.05
CA MET A 14 8.63 52.95 10.24
C MET A 14 8.78 52.37 8.85
N ASN A 15 10.01 51.97 8.50
CA ASN A 15 10.23 50.89 7.55
C ASN A 15 9.59 49.65 8.17
N ALA A 16 8.28 49.50 7.98
CA ALA A 16 7.67 48.20 7.96
C ALA A 16 8.23 47.51 6.72
N CYS A 17 9.37 46.84 6.87
CA CYS A 17 9.59 45.63 6.10
C CYS A 17 8.44 44.70 6.53
N SER A 18 7.36 44.67 5.75
CA SER A 18 6.61 43.43 5.68
C SER A 18 7.61 42.42 5.15
N SER A 19 8.10 41.56 6.04
CA SER A 19 8.51 40.25 5.60
C SER A 19 7.24 39.62 5.05
N ASP A 20 7.04 39.79 3.73
CA ASP A 20 6.17 38.97 2.92
C ASP A 20 6.72 37.53 2.95
N ASP A 21 6.66 36.89 4.13
CA ASP A 21 6.92 35.46 4.31
C ASP A 21 5.67 34.62 4.01
N ASP A 22 4.65 35.24 3.43
CA ASP A 22 3.42 34.61 2.95
C ASP A 22 3.17 35.00 1.49
N LYS A 23 3.89 34.37 0.54
CA LYS A 23 3.48 34.14 -0.87
C LYS A 23 4.62 33.53 -1.71
N ASN A 24 4.68 32.20 -1.74
CA ASN A 24 4.86 31.37 -2.95
C ASN A 24 5.30 29.95 -2.58
N ASN A 25 4.38 29.20 -1.98
CA ASN A 25 4.41 27.73 -2.05
C ASN A 25 3.33 27.21 -3.03
N SER A 26 2.88 28.05 -3.99
CA SER A 26 2.34 27.49 -5.22
C SER A 26 3.53 27.00 -6.04
N SER A 27 3.88 25.73 -5.84
CA SER A 27 4.67 25.02 -6.82
C SER A 27 3.96 25.16 -8.16
N ASN A 28 4.48 26.02 -9.04
CA ASN A 28 3.94 26.13 -10.37
C ASN A 28 4.15 24.78 -11.07
N TYR A 29 3.06 24.13 -11.50
CA TYR A 29 3.09 22.85 -12.20
C TYR A 29 2.98 22.99 -13.72
N ASP A 30 2.96 24.22 -14.25
CA ASP A 30 2.81 24.50 -15.69
C ASP A 30 3.79 23.67 -16.54
N ASP A 31 5.03 23.47 -16.05
CA ASP A 31 6.06 22.69 -16.74
C ASP A 31 5.75 21.18 -16.84
N TYR A 32 4.87 20.66 -15.98
CA TYR A 32 4.48 19.26 -15.96
C TYR A 32 3.18 18.99 -16.71
N ILE A 33 2.31 20.01 -16.84
CA ILE A 33 0.99 19.89 -17.47
C ILE A 33 1.14 19.64 -18.98
N VAL A 34 0.42 18.63 -19.47
CA VAL A 34 0.24 18.39 -20.91
C VAL A 34 -1.25 18.28 -21.19
N LYS A 35 -1.70 18.67 -22.39
CA LYS A 35 -3.12 18.59 -22.78
C LYS A 35 -3.68 17.16 -22.79
N LYS A 36 -2.81 16.15 -22.72
CA LYS A 36 -3.22 14.76 -22.72
C LYS A 36 -3.70 14.35 -21.34
N SER A 37 -4.84 13.67 -21.31
CA SER A 37 -5.43 13.14 -20.10
C SER A 37 -5.96 11.72 -20.33
N ILE A 38 -6.10 10.97 -19.25
CA ILE A 38 -6.90 9.76 -19.21
C ILE A 38 -8.32 10.13 -18.75
N VAL A 39 -9.33 9.45 -19.31
CA VAL A 39 -10.74 9.76 -19.06
C VAL A 39 -11.23 9.14 -17.75
N SER A 40 -10.64 8.02 -17.34
CA SER A 40 -11.04 7.28 -16.15
C SER A 40 -10.51 7.90 -14.86
N ALA A 41 -11.32 7.86 -13.80
CA ALA A 41 -10.88 8.16 -12.44
C ALA A 41 -9.89 7.09 -11.95
N ILE A 42 -8.98 7.49 -11.05
CA ILE A 42 -7.91 6.63 -10.55
C ILE A 42 -8.03 6.40 -9.06
N ASN A 43 -8.15 5.15 -8.68
CA ASN A 43 -7.92 4.71 -7.33
C ASN A 43 -6.43 4.45 -7.08
N PHE A 44 -5.95 4.77 -5.89
CA PHE A 44 -4.56 4.47 -5.52
C PHE A 44 -4.41 3.97 -4.09
N MET A 45 -3.31 3.26 -3.84
CA MET A 45 -2.91 2.88 -2.49
C MET A 45 -1.42 2.55 -2.41
N PRO A 46 -0.77 2.74 -1.25
CA PRO A 46 0.56 2.22 -1.02
C PRO A 46 0.52 0.69 -0.88
N GLU A 47 1.51 0.04 -1.46
CA GLU A 47 1.68 -1.41 -1.38
C GLU A 47 3.15 -1.78 -1.33
N GLU A 48 3.51 -2.64 -0.38
CA GLU A 48 4.81 -3.27 -0.32
C GLU A 48 4.82 -4.49 -1.24
N ILE A 49 5.64 -4.45 -2.27
CA ILE A 49 5.76 -5.54 -3.25
C ILE A 49 7.11 -6.23 -3.11
N TYR A 50 7.17 -7.50 -3.48
CA TYR A 50 8.41 -8.26 -3.50
C TYR A 50 9.10 -8.13 -4.87
N PRO A 51 10.36 -7.65 -4.92
CA PRO A 51 11.07 -7.47 -6.18
C PRO A 51 11.52 -8.83 -6.75
N GLY A 52 10.61 -9.48 -7.48
CA GLY A 52 10.84 -10.75 -8.15
C GLY A 52 10.67 -11.98 -7.26
N ALA A 53 11.18 -13.13 -7.73
CA ALA A 53 11.06 -14.42 -7.05
C ALA A 53 12.12 -14.65 -5.96
N ASP A 54 13.06 -13.72 -5.78
CA ASP A 54 14.15 -13.85 -4.83
C ASP A 54 13.68 -13.49 -3.41
N ALA A 55 13.46 -14.51 -2.60
CA ALA A 55 13.02 -14.40 -1.21
C ALA A 55 14.07 -13.76 -0.27
N SER A 56 15.29 -13.49 -0.75
CA SER A 56 16.31 -12.75 0.03
C SER A 56 16.13 -11.24 -0.04
N LYS A 57 15.31 -10.73 -0.97
CA LYS A 57 15.08 -9.30 -1.13
C LYS A 57 13.93 -8.82 -0.26
N SER A 58 14.15 -7.70 0.42
CA SER A 58 13.10 -7.00 1.17
C SER A 58 12.00 -6.50 0.23
N THR A 59 10.83 -6.24 0.80
CA THR A 59 9.78 -5.51 0.11
C THR A 59 10.26 -4.15 -0.35
N VAL A 60 9.70 -3.66 -1.45
CA VAL A 60 9.86 -2.29 -1.91
C VAL A 60 8.51 -1.60 -1.85
N LEU A 61 8.50 -0.39 -1.31
CA LEU A 61 7.29 0.41 -1.22
C LEU A 61 6.95 1.01 -2.59
N LYS A 62 5.73 0.74 -3.06
CA LYS A 62 5.20 1.26 -4.32
C LYS A 62 3.87 1.97 -4.08
N LEU A 63 3.52 2.84 -5.00
CA LEU A 63 2.15 3.35 -5.14
C LEU A 63 1.47 2.58 -6.27
N LYS A 64 0.41 1.84 -5.93
CA LYS A 64 -0.43 1.16 -6.91
C LYS A 64 -1.48 2.12 -7.41
N LEU A 65 -1.61 2.20 -8.72
CA LEU A 65 -2.61 2.99 -9.44
C LEU A 65 -3.57 2.03 -10.15
N ILE A 66 -4.86 2.28 -10.06
CA ILE A 66 -5.94 1.40 -10.54
C ILE A 66 -7.02 2.28 -11.16
N THR A 67 -7.42 2.03 -12.40
CA THR A 67 -8.59 2.72 -12.97
C THR A 67 -9.89 2.26 -12.30
N GLU A 68 -10.88 3.13 -12.22
CA GLU A 68 -12.26 2.72 -11.91
C GLU A 68 -12.93 2.01 -13.09
N GLU A 69 -12.52 2.36 -14.31
CA GLU A 69 -12.97 1.70 -15.53
C GLU A 69 -12.35 0.29 -15.65
N GLU A 70 -13.17 -0.66 -16.07
CA GLU A 70 -12.74 -2.00 -16.44
C GLU A 70 -12.47 -2.09 -17.94
N PHE A 71 -11.40 -2.78 -18.30
CA PHE A 71 -10.97 -3.01 -19.67
C PHE A 71 -11.18 -4.47 -20.08
N PRO A 72 -11.29 -4.76 -21.39
CA PRO A 72 -11.52 -6.11 -21.88
C PRO A 72 -10.46 -7.16 -21.48
N CYS A 73 -9.26 -6.71 -21.07
CA CYS A 73 -8.16 -7.57 -20.66
C CYS A 73 -7.56 -7.09 -19.32
N ILE A 74 -7.31 -8.01 -18.39
CA ILE A 74 -6.82 -7.72 -17.04
C ILE A 74 -5.39 -7.20 -17.00
N ASN A 75 -4.67 -7.31 -18.11
CA ASN A 75 -3.28 -6.87 -18.25
C ASN A 75 -3.14 -5.49 -18.92
N TYR A 76 -4.19 -4.68 -18.94
CA TYR A 76 -4.09 -3.26 -19.27
C TYR A 76 -3.22 -2.51 -18.25
N GLY A 77 -2.44 -1.54 -18.73
CA GLY A 77 -1.54 -0.74 -17.92
C GLY A 77 -1.91 0.75 -17.87
N ILE A 78 -1.34 1.47 -16.92
CA ILE A 78 -1.39 2.95 -16.89
C ILE A 78 0.03 3.48 -17.12
N ASN A 79 0.23 4.20 -18.22
CA ASN A 79 1.49 4.88 -18.48
C ASN A 79 1.52 6.21 -17.73
N THR A 80 2.59 6.41 -16.96
CA THR A 80 2.84 7.63 -16.20
C THR A 80 4.25 8.15 -16.43
N THR A 81 4.40 9.46 -16.28
CA THR A 81 5.70 10.12 -16.14
C THR A 81 5.85 10.55 -14.67
N GLN A 82 7.00 10.26 -14.07
CA GLN A 82 7.28 10.53 -12.65
C GLN A 82 8.37 11.57 -12.51
N PHE A 83 8.22 12.46 -11.54
CA PHE A 83 9.20 13.47 -11.18
C PHE A 83 9.33 13.55 -9.66
N SER A 84 10.49 14.00 -9.18
CA SER A 84 10.71 14.27 -7.76
C SER A 84 11.17 15.70 -7.58
N LYS A 85 10.54 16.43 -6.66
CA LYS A 85 10.93 17.79 -6.27
C LYS A 85 11.03 17.85 -4.75
N GLY A 86 12.24 17.70 -4.22
CA GLY A 86 12.42 17.51 -2.77
C GLY A 86 11.72 16.22 -2.31
N ASN A 87 10.88 16.32 -1.28
CA ASN A 87 10.08 15.22 -0.73
C ASN A 87 8.69 15.07 -1.39
N GLU A 88 8.49 15.71 -2.55
CA GLU A 88 7.26 15.58 -3.34
C GLU A 88 7.45 14.60 -4.51
N LEU A 89 6.58 13.59 -4.58
CA LEU A 89 6.42 12.70 -5.72
C LEU A 89 5.33 13.26 -6.65
N ILE A 90 5.72 13.63 -7.87
CA ILE A 90 4.79 14.14 -8.89
C ILE A 90 4.57 13.04 -9.93
N VAL A 91 3.31 12.71 -10.18
CA VAL A 91 2.89 11.63 -11.07
C VAL A 91 1.93 12.18 -12.11
N ARG A 92 2.38 12.20 -13.36
CA ARG A 92 1.55 12.62 -14.50
C ARG A 92 1.01 11.40 -15.23
N PHE A 93 -0.29 11.39 -15.51
CA PHE A 93 -0.95 10.35 -16.29
C PHE A 93 -0.86 10.65 -17.79
N ASP A 94 -0.25 9.74 -18.56
CA ASP A 94 -0.01 9.97 -19.99
C ASP A 94 -1.00 9.23 -20.89
N LYS A 95 -1.35 7.97 -20.59
CA LYS A 95 -2.37 7.19 -21.30
C LYS A 95 -2.68 5.87 -20.59
N ILE A 96 -3.83 5.30 -20.92
CA ILE A 96 -4.05 3.86 -20.76
C ILE A 96 -3.23 3.12 -21.82
N ALA A 97 -2.51 2.08 -21.39
CA ALA A 97 -1.67 1.26 -22.24
C ALA A 97 -2.35 -0.08 -22.49
N GLU A 98 -2.77 -0.28 -23.73
CA GLU A 98 -3.24 -1.57 -24.21
C GLU A 98 -2.06 -2.57 -24.31
N PRO A 99 -2.23 -3.81 -23.83
CA PRO A 99 -1.19 -4.82 -23.92
C PRO A 99 -1.06 -5.38 -25.34
N GLY A 100 0.12 -5.89 -25.70
CA GLY A 100 0.34 -6.57 -26.99
C GLY A 100 -0.40 -7.90 -27.16
N GLY A 101 -1.03 -8.41 -26.10
CA GLY A 101 -1.88 -9.60 -26.11
C GLY A 101 -2.84 -9.60 -24.92
N CYS A 102 -4.03 -10.16 -25.10
CA CYS A 102 -5.10 -10.12 -24.10
C CYS A 102 -5.07 -11.35 -23.18
N PHE A 103 -4.94 -11.13 -21.87
CA PHE A 103 -5.25 -12.19 -20.90
C PHE A 103 -6.77 -12.24 -20.71
N THR A 104 -7.36 -13.41 -20.83
CA THR A 104 -8.82 -13.65 -20.98
C THR A 104 -9.62 -13.39 -19.69
N ALA A 105 -9.55 -12.19 -19.15
CA ALA A 105 -10.31 -11.73 -18.01
C ALA A 105 -10.50 -10.21 -18.13
N ILE A 106 -11.70 -9.73 -17.82
CA ILE A 106 -11.99 -8.29 -17.70
C ILE A 106 -11.40 -7.79 -16.38
N GLY A 107 -10.83 -6.58 -16.38
CA GLY A 107 -10.29 -5.98 -15.17
C GLY A 107 -9.76 -4.56 -15.39
N PRO A 108 -9.42 -3.84 -14.30
CA PRO A 108 -8.94 -2.47 -14.40
C PRO A 108 -7.53 -2.42 -14.99
N ALA A 109 -7.15 -1.25 -15.53
CA ALA A 109 -5.76 -0.97 -15.85
C ALA A 109 -4.98 -0.70 -14.56
N ILE A 110 -3.79 -1.29 -14.43
CA ILE A 110 -2.97 -1.19 -13.21
C ILE A 110 -1.57 -0.68 -13.55
N SER A 111 -1.00 0.12 -12.65
CA SER A 111 0.43 0.47 -12.67
C SER A 111 1.00 0.52 -11.26
N TYR A 112 2.30 0.29 -11.15
CA TYR A 112 3.06 0.43 -9.90
C TYR A 112 4.19 1.42 -10.14
N ILE A 113 4.23 2.45 -9.32
CA ILE A 113 5.30 3.45 -9.34
C ILE A 113 6.09 3.39 -8.04
N ASP A 114 7.36 3.78 -8.08
CA ASP A 114 8.18 3.88 -6.88
C ASP A 114 7.60 4.92 -5.91
N LEU A 115 7.52 4.54 -4.64
CA LEU A 115 7.14 5.45 -3.57
C LEU A 115 8.32 5.56 -2.59
N PRO A 116 9.18 6.58 -2.74
CA PRO A 116 10.31 6.81 -1.85
C PRO A 116 9.85 6.97 -0.38
N GLU A 117 10.60 6.39 0.56
CA GLU A 117 10.28 6.42 1.99
C GLU A 117 10.29 7.84 2.58
N ASN A 118 11.01 8.78 1.97
CA ASN A 118 11.05 10.19 2.38
C ASN A 118 9.97 11.05 1.71
N THR A 119 9.01 10.45 1.00
CA THR A 119 7.91 11.20 0.38
C THR A 119 7.02 11.79 1.47
N GLU A 120 6.75 13.09 1.41
CA GLU A 120 5.83 13.81 2.31
C GLU A 120 4.59 14.32 1.57
N LYS A 121 4.67 14.42 0.24
CA LYS A 121 3.59 14.91 -0.62
C LYS A 121 3.52 14.11 -1.91
N ILE A 122 2.30 13.81 -2.36
CA ILE A 122 2.03 13.23 -3.67
C ILE A 122 1.16 14.20 -4.47
N THR A 123 1.58 14.50 -5.69
CA THR A 123 0.83 15.31 -6.64
C THR A 123 0.51 14.48 -7.87
N PHE A 124 -0.77 14.39 -8.21
CA PHE A 124 -1.24 13.71 -9.41
C PHE A 124 -1.70 14.72 -10.46
N ILE A 125 -1.26 14.55 -11.70
CA ILE A 125 -1.58 15.45 -12.81
C ILE A 125 -2.25 14.65 -13.93
N ASN A 126 -3.46 15.06 -14.33
CA ASN A 126 -4.20 14.47 -15.45
C ASN A 126 -4.82 15.56 -16.32
N GLY A 127 -4.16 15.90 -17.43
CA GLY A 127 -4.53 17.08 -18.20
C GLY A 127 -4.34 18.36 -17.38
N ASP A 128 -5.41 19.14 -17.25
CA ASP A 128 -5.50 20.36 -16.45
C ASP A 128 -5.91 20.13 -14.99
N LYS A 129 -6.23 18.89 -14.61
CA LYS A 129 -6.62 18.53 -13.24
C LYS A 129 -5.40 18.13 -12.41
N ILE A 130 -5.34 18.64 -11.18
CA ILE A 130 -4.25 18.37 -10.25
C ILE A 130 -4.82 18.00 -8.88
N ASP A 131 -4.43 16.83 -8.38
CA ASP A 131 -4.79 16.37 -7.04
C ASP A 131 -3.57 16.37 -6.13
N HIS A 132 -3.79 16.67 -4.85
CA HIS A 132 -2.74 16.82 -3.84
C HIS A 132 -3.05 15.99 -2.60
N TYR A 133 -2.02 15.31 -2.11
CA TYR A 133 -2.08 14.50 -0.91
C TYR A 133 -0.85 14.75 -0.04
N SER A 134 -1.04 14.83 1.28
CA SER A 134 0.06 14.63 2.21
C SER A 134 0.18 13.15 2.54
N ILE A 135 1.41 12.69 2.75
CA ILE A 135 1.70 11.32 3.12
C ILE A 135 2.71 11.29 4.28
N ASP A 136 2.45 10.44 5.27
CA ASP A 136 3.33 10.15 6.38
C ASP A 136 3.73 8.67 6.28
N ILE A 137 5.03 8.42 6.16
CA ILE A 137 5.61 7.08 6.00
C ILE A 137 6.55 6.83 7.19
N ASN A 138 6.28 5.75 7.92
CA ASN A 138 7.16 5.26 8.97
C ASN A 138 7.23 3.73 8.96
N ASP A 139 8.00 3.16 9.90
CA ASP A 139 8.24 1.72 10.00
C ASP A 139 6.99 0.89 10.35
N GLN A 140 5.91 1.52 10.84
CA GLN A 140 4.70 0.83 11.25
C GLN A 140 3.56 0.96 10.25
N LYS A 141 3.39 2.14 9.65
CA LYS A 141 2.25 2.44 8.78
C LYS A 141 2.55 3.59 7.82
N ILE A 142 1.69 3.69 6.82
CA ILE A 142 1.60 4.76 5.86
C ILE A 142 0.24 5.41 6.01
N ALA A 143 0.19 6.73 6.18
CA ALA A 143 -1.04 7.50 6.27
C ALA A 143 -1.11 8.53 5.14
N ILE A 144 -2.25 8.64 4.50
CA ILE A 144 -2.52 9.57 3.40
C ILE A 144 -3.67 10.48 3.81
N ALA A 145 -3.47 11.79 3.72
CA ALA A 145 -4.54 12.77 3.85
C ALA A 145 -4.77 13.48 2.52
N THR A 146 -6.04 13.63 2.15
CA THR A 146 -6.41 14.40 0.95
C THR A 146 -6.27 15.89 1.26
N ILE A 147 -5.55 16.61 0.41
CA ILE A 147 -5.48 18.07 0.43
C ILE A 147 -6.46 18.62 -0.60
N GLU A 148 -6.38 18.10 -1.83
CA GLU A 148 -7.22 18.48 -2.95
C GLU A 148 -7.43 17.26 -3.85
N LYS A 149 -8.65 17.06 -4.35
CA LYS A 149 -8.91 15.99 -5.33
C LYS A 149 -9.99 16.34 -6.33
N HIS A 150 -9.80 15.85 -7.55
CA HIS A 150 -10.70 16.01 -8.69
C HIS A 150 -10.89 14.71 -9.47
N PHE A 151 -9.90 13.81 -9.50
CA PHE A 151 -9.94 12.60 -10.32
C PHE A 151 -9.31 11.36 -9.67
N THR A 152 -8.65 11.51 -8.53
CA THR A 152 -8.05 10.41 -7.78
C THR A 152 -8.72 10.18 -6.43
N THR A 153 -8.71 8.93 -5.96
CA THR A 153 -9.18 8.55 -4.63
C THR A 153 -8.22 7.53 -4.01
N SER A 154 -7.79 7.79 -2.77
CA SER A 154 -7.06 6.79 -2.01
C SER A 154 -8.04 5.71 -1.55
N LEU A 155 -7.77 4.45 -1.88
CA LEU A 155 -8.58 3.31 -1.44
C LEU A 155 -8.51 3.11 0.07
N TYR A 156 -7.36 3.46 0.66
CA TYR A 156 -7.10 3.34 2.09
C TYR A 156 -6.28 4.54 2.56
N ASN A 157 -6.86 5.32 3.46
CA ASN A 157 -6.15 6.43 4.10
C ASN A 157 -5.03 5.97 5.04
N LYS A 158 -5.04 4.71 5.47
CA LYS A 158 -3.99 4.10 6.31
C LYS A 158 -3.70 2.68 5.84
N THR A 159 -2.42 2.32 5.74
CA THR A 159 -1.95 0.95 5.43
C THR A 159 -0.81 0.61 6.38
N PHE A 160 -0.87 -0.55 7.04
CA PHE A 160 0.25 -1.02 7.88
C PHE A 160 1.41 -1.49 7.01
N ARG A 161 2.64 -1.33 7.52
CA ARG A 161 3.84 -1.95 6.98
C ARG A 161 3.87 -3.43 7.33
N ILE A 162 4.49 -4.24 6.47
CA ILE A 162 4.76 -5.65 6.72
C ILE A 162 5.85 -5.73 7.80
N PRO A 163 5.55 -6.27 9.00
CA PRO A 163 6.55 -6.33 10.05
C PRO A 163 7.68 -7.29 9.67
N THR A 164 8.93 -6.89 9.87
CA THR A 164 10.08 -7.78 9.70
C THR A 164 9.95 -9.01 10.60
N ASN A 165 10.44 -10.16 10.12
CA ASN A 165 10.36 -11.46 10.81
C ASN A 165 8.94 -11.82 11.23
N SER A 166 7.96 -11.58 10.34
CA SER A 166 6.58 -12.00 10.56
C SER A 166 6.07 -12.97 9.50
N PHE A 167 4.98 -13.65 9.80
CA PHE A 167 4.20 -14.40 8.82
C PHE A 167 2.71 -14.36 9.17
N ALA A 168 1.88 -14.58 8.15
CA ALA A 168 0.46 -14.85 8.29
C ALA A 168 0.19 -16.35 8.17
N TYR A 169 -0.67 -16.88 9.04
CA TYR A 169 -1.28 -18.20 8.95
C TYR A 169 -2.70 -18.05 8.41
N LEU A 170 -2.97 -18.75 7.31
CA LEU A 170 -4.25 -18.75 6.62
C LEU A 170 -4.77 -20.18 6.54
N CYS A 171 -6.07 -20.34 6.73
CA CYS A 171 -6.73 -21.64 6.61
C CYS A 171 -8.11 -21.50 5.97
N GLY A 172 -8.35 -22.32 4.96
CA GLY A 172 -9.65 -22.53 4.38
C GLY A 172 -10.02 -24.00 4.52
N THR A 173 -11.25 -24.30 4.91
CA THR A 173 -11.71 -25.67 5.13
C THR A 173 -13.01 -25.94 4.39
N ASN A 174 -13.39 -27.22 4.31
CA ASN A 174 -14.76 -27.60 4.07
C ASN A 174 -15.61 -27.45 5.35
N LYS A 175 -16.90 -27.78 5.30
CA LYS A 175 -17.83 -27.67 6.43
C LYS A 175 -17.63 -28.73 7.52
N ASN A 176 -17.01 -29.86 7.19
CA ASN A 176 -16.89 -31.04 8.05
C ASN A 176 -15.54 -31.09 8.80
N ASN A 177 -14.55 -30.32 8.33
CA ASN A 177 -13.17 -30.37 8.80
C ASN A 177 -12.68 -29.01 9.32
N THR A 178 -13.56 -28.22 9.95
CA THR A 178 -13.23 -26.88 10.47
C THR A 178 -12.19 -26.90 11.60
N GLN A 179 -12.08 -28.02 12.34
CA GLN A 179 -11.11 -28.23 13.41
C GLN A 179 -9.65 -28.12 12.95
N ILE A 180 -9.37 -28.37 11.66
CA ILE A 180 -8.02 -28.25 11.11
C ILE A 180 -7.43 -26.85 11.34
N TYR A 181 -8.28 -25.82 11.28
CA TYR A 181 -7.86 -24.45 11.56
C TYR A 181 -7.28 -24.30 12.97
N THR A 182 -7.94 -24.87 13.98
CA THR A 182 -7.51 -24.81 15.38
C THR A 182 -6.37 -25.79 15.68
N ASP A 183 -6.37 -26.95 15.06
CA ASP A 183 -5.36 -28.00 15.27
C ASP A 183 -3.98 -27.55 14.78
N PHE A 184 -3.89 -27.03 13.56
CA PHE A 184 -2.61 -26.53 13.05
C PHE A 184 -2.17 -25.24 13.76
N TYR A 185 -3.12 -24.37 14.13
CA TYR A 185 -2.82 -23.21 14.97
C TYR A 185 -2.19 -23.62 16.31
N ALA A 186 -2.68 -24.68 16.95
CA ALA A 186 -2.11 -25.19 18.19
C ALA A 186 -0.64 -25.65 18.01
N LEU A 187 -0.29 -26.24 16.87
CA LEU A 187 1.10 -26.61 16.54
C LEU A 187 2.00 -25.38 16.40
N ILE A 188 1.52 -24.31 15.75
CA ILE A 188 2.26 -23.04 15.67
C ILE A 188 2.51 -22.48 17.08
N LYS A 189 1.49 -22.49 17.95
CA LYS A 189 1.58 -21.95 19.31
C LYS A 189 2.48 -22.73 20.27
N GLN A 190 2.78 -24.00 19.97
CA GLN A 190 3.73 -24.79 20.75
C GLN A 190 5.17 -24.34 20.56
N ASN A 191 5.49 -23.65 19.45
CA ASN A 191 6.82 -23.13 19.21
C ASN A 191 7.03 -21.80 19.97
N ALA A 192 7.89 -21.83 20.99
CA ALA A 192 8.20 -20.67 21.82
C ALA A 192 8.90 -19.52 21.08
N ASP A 193 9.47 -19.78 19.89
CA ASP A 193 10.06 -18.74 19.05
C ASP A 193 9.01 -17.91 18.30
N PHE A 194 7.73 -18.31 18.32
CA PHE A 194 6.64 -17.60 17.67
C PHE A 194 5.81 -16.81 18.68
N THR A 195 5.60 -15.54 18.38
CA THR A 195 4.75 -14.63 19.16
C THR A 195 3.63 -14.12 18.27
N GLU A 196 2.38 -14.44 18.63
CA GLU A 196 1.20 -13.93 17.93
C GLU A 196 1.04 -12.43 18.20
N PHE A 197 0.57 -11.70 17.20
CA PHE A 197 0.29 -10.27 17.32
C PHE A 197 -0.94 -9.88 16.49
N GLU A 198 -1.51 -8.72 16.81
CA GLU A 198 -2.56 -8.08 16.04
C GLU A 198 -2.05 -6.74 15.51
N PHE A 199 -2.62 -6.28 14.39
CA PHE A 199 -2.37 -4.94 13.89
C PHE A 199 -3.26 -3.95 14.68
N GLU A 200 -2.64 -3.18 15.56
CA GLU A 200 -3.36 -2.25 16.43
C GLU A 200 -3.75 -0.95 15.71
N GLY A 201 -5.00 -0.54 15.89
CA GLY A 201 -5.55 0.70 15.32
C GLY A 201 -6.13 0.54 13.91
N GLU A 202 -6.26 1.66 13.21
CA GLU A 202 -6.87 1.71 11.87
C GLU A 202 -5.83 1.56 10.76
N GLY A 203 -6.12 0.66 9.82
CA GLY A 203 -5.35 0.55 8.58
C GLY A 203 -5.65 -0.73 7.80
N ARG A 204 -5.31 -0.71 6.51
CA ARG A 204 -5.26 -1.93 5.69
C ARG A 204 -4.13 -2.81 6.19
N ILE A 205 -4.45 -4.05 6.54
CA ILE A 205 -3.47 -5.09 6.85
C ILE A 205 -2.80 -5.53 5.52
N PRO A 206 -1.46 -5.59 5.44
CA PRO A 206 -0.75 -5.90 4.20
C PRO A 206 -0.72 -7.40 3.88
N TYR A 207 -1.08 -8.26 4.85
CA TYR A 207 -1.34 -9.68 4.64
C TYR A 207 -2.80 -9.95 4.24
N PRO A 208 -3.08 -11.07 3.55
CA PRO A 208 -4.47 -11.49 3.36
C PRO A 208 -5.13 -11.74 4.72
N LYS A 209 -6.38 -11.30 4.86
CA LYS A 209 -7.15 -11.44 6.11
C LYS A 209 -7.85 -12.79 6.24
N THR A 210 -7.99 -13.53 5.13
CA THR A 210 -8.60 -14.85 5.06
C THR A 210 -8.23 -15.53 3.74
N THR A 211 -8.56 -16.81 3.58
CA THR A 211 -8.50 -17.52 2.30
C THR A 211 -9.70 -17.19 1.41
N THR A 212 -9.64 -17.59 0.15
CA THR A 212 -10.76 -17.43 -0.80
C THR A 212 -11.00 -18.74 -1.55
N GLY A 213 -12.25 -19.01 -1.90
CA GLY A 213 -12.62 -20.19 -2.69
C GLY A 213 -12.89 -21.46 -1.89
N ASN A 214 -12.79 -21.42 -0.55
CA ASN A 214 -13.19 -22.53 0.32
C ASN A 214 -14.65 -22.36 0.79
N TRP A 215 -15.25 -23.46 1.27
CA TRP A 215 -16.59 -23.42 1.88
C TRP A 215 -16.61 -22.66 3.21
N VAL A 216 -15.53 -22.72 3.97
CA VAL A 216 -15.31 -21.96 5.20
C VAL A 216 -13.93 -21.31 5.11
N ASN A 217 -13.88 -19.98 5.04
CA ASN A 217 -12.64 -19.22 5.05
C ASN A 217 -12.43 -18.67 6.46
N HIS A 218 -11.37 -19.12 7.15
CA HIS A 218 -11.10 -18.71 8.53
C HIS A 218 -10.34 -17.39 8.58
N PRO A 219 -10.49 -16.59 9.65
CA PRO A 219 -9.68 -15.39 9.82
C PRO A 219 -8.19 -15.77 9.91
N SER A 220 -7.34 -14.94 9.30
CA SER A 220 -5.89 -15.13 9.35
C SER A 220 -5.34 -14.73 10.71
N ARG A 221 -4.25 -15.36 11.11
CA ARG A 221 -3.49 -15.04 12.33
C ARG A 221 -2.09 -14.60 11.99
N PHE A 222 -1.51 -13.70 12.77
CA PHE A 222 -0.22 -13.10 12.47
C PHE A 222 0.78 -13.39 13.59
N PHE A 223 2.00 -13.73 13.20
CA PHE A 223 3.05 -14.12 14.13
C PHE A 223 4.35 -13.41 13.79
N LYS A 224 5.12 -13.07 14.81
CA LYS A 224 6.54 -12.74 14.71
C LYS A 224 7.37 -13.94 15.12
N TYR A 225 8.57 -14.05 14.55
CA TYR A 225 9.57 -15.04 14.93
C TYR A 225 10.92 -14.38 15.22
N LYS A 226 11.69 -14.99 16.12
CA LYS A 226 13.07 -14.54 16.41
C LYS A 226 14.11 -15.30 15.61
N ASN A 227 13.83 -16.57 15.31
CA ASN A 227 14.74 -17.47 14.63
C ASN A 227 14.23 -17.80 13.22
N VAL A 228 15.01 -17.41 12.20
CA VAL A 228 14.68 -17.69 10.79
C VAL A 228 14.65 -19.19 10.52
N GLN A 229 15.47 -19.98 11.22
CA GLN A 229 15.47 -21.43 11.06
C GLN A 229 14.17 -22.04 11.57
N GLU A 230 13.62 -21.55 12.69
CA GLU A 230 12.31 -22.02 13.17
C GLU A 230 11.18 -21.66 12.21
N PHE A 231 11.22 -20.46 11.60
CA PHE A 231 10.29 -20.13 10.53
C PHE A 231 10.39 -21.11 9.35
N LYS A 232 11.61 -21.49 8.94
CA LYS A 232 11.81 -22.50 7.89
C LYS A 232 11.35 -23.90 8.30
N ASN A 233 11.54 -24.29 9.56
CA ASN A 233 11.07 -25.58 10.08
C ASN A 233 9.54 -25.71 10.04
N LEU A 234 8.81 -24.59 9.96
CA LEU A 234 7.37 -24.58 9.77
C LEU A 234 6.93 -25.24 8.45
N ALA A 235 7.79 -25.23 7.42
CA ALA A 235 7.57 -25.97 6.19
C ALA A 235 7.47 -27.49 6.45
N THR A 236 8.40 -28.03 7.24
CA THR A 236 8.39 -29.45 7.64
C THR A 236 7.18 -29.78 8.51
N THR A 237 6.85 -28.92 9.48
CA THR A 237 5.64 -29.08 10.31
C THR A 237 4.38 -29.11 9.45
N LEU A 238 4.29 -28.23 8.44
CA LEU A 238 3.16 -28.20 7.52
C LEU A 238 3.12 -29.45 6.63
N ASN A 239 4.24 -29.87 6.04
CA ASN A 239 4.32 -31.08 5.22
C ASN A 239 3.85 -32.31 6.01
N ASN A 240 4.31 -32.46 7.26
CA ASN A 240 3.92 -33.56 8.13
C ASN A 240 2.43 -33.50 8.50
N TYR A 241 1.92 -32.32 8.85
CA TYR A 241 0.51 -32.17 9.21
C TYR A 241 -0.42 -32.39 8.01
N SER A 242 0.04 -32.08 6.80
CA SER A 242 -0.75 -32.22 5.56
C SER A 242 -1.17 -33.66 5.27
N ALA A 243 -0.51 -34.66 5.87
CA ALA A 243 -0.96 -36.05 5.83
C ALA A 243 -2.36 -36.27 6.46
N ASN A 244 -2.82 -35.36 7.32
CA ASN A 244 -4.17 -35.37 7.90
C ASN A 244 -5.22 -34.73 6.99
N ILE A 245 -4.82 -34.18 5.84
CA ILE A 245 -5.70 -33.50 4.90
C ILE A 245 -5.92 -34.39 3.70
N GLU A 246 -7.17 -34.81 3.48
CA GLU A 246 -7.53 -35.59 2.30
C GLU A 246 -7.26 -34.78 1.02
N LYS A 247 -6.67 -35.42 0.02
CA LYS A 247 -6.36 -34.79 -1.26
C LYS A 247 -7.64 -34.30 -1.95
N ASN A 248 -7.62 -33.09 -2.49
CA ASN A 248 -8.77 -32.45 -3.17
C ASN A 248 -10.01 -32.25 -2.29
N SER A 249 -9.87 -32.23 -0.96
CA SER A 249 -10.97 -32.06 0.00
C SER A 249 -11.50 -30.62 0.16
N GLY A 250 -10.93 -29.66 -0.59
CA GLY A 250 -11.25 -28.24 -0.44
C GLY A 250 -10.66 -27.58 0.81
N ILE A 251 -9.69 -28.24 1.45
CA ILE A 251 -8.97 -27.75 2.63
C ILE A 251 -7.58 -27.26 2.20
N SER A 252 -7.21 -26.08 2.69
CA SER A 252 -5.95 -25.42 2.35
C SER A 252 -5.39 -24.70 3.57
N ILE A 253 -4.16 -25.04 3.96
CA ILE A 253 -3.37 -24.24 4.90
C ILE A 253 -2.29 -23.52 4.11
N SER A 254 -2.05 -22.26 4.45
CA SER A 254 -0.94 -21.51 3.87
C SER A 254 -0.26 -20.62 4.90
N ILE A 255 1.05 -20.49 4.75
CA ILE A 255 1.90 -19.60 5.53
C ILE A 255 2.52 -18.58 4.58
N TYR A 256 2.36 -17.30 4.88
CA TYR A 256 2.86 -16.19 4.06
C TYR A 256 3.86 -15.40 4.89
N GLY A 257 5.16 -15.57 4.62
CA GLY A 257 6.23 -14.84 5.28
C GLY A 257 6.37 -13.41 4.78
N TRP A 258 6.90 -12.54 5.63
CA TRP A 258 7.22 -11.14 5.34
C TRP A 258 8.22 -10.93 4.20
N ASN A 259 8.91 -11.99 3.78
CA ASN A 259 9.97 -12.00 2.76
C ASN A 259 9.56 -12.82 1.52
N ASN A 260 8.27 -12.92 1.24
CA ASN A 260 7.68 -13.69 0.12
C ASN A 260 7.87 -15.21 0.18
N ILE A 261 8.48 -15.76 1.23
CA ILE A 261 8.50 -17.22 1.43
C ILE A 261 7.08 -17.66 1.75
N LYS A 262 6.59 -18.66 1.02
CA LYS A 262 5.25 -19.21 1.21
C LYS A 262 5.33 -20.71 1.40
N PHE A 263 4.55 -21.22 2.34
CA PHE A 263 4.34 -22.65 2.52
C PHE A 263 2.88 -22.99 2.30
N TYR A 264 2.62 -24.15 1.71
CA TYR A 264 1.28 -24.59 1.32
C TYR A 264 1.08 -26.07 1.63
N SER A 265 -0.10 -26.43 2.13
CA SER A 265 -0.39 -27.83 2.47
C SER A 265 -0.56 -28.80 1.28
N TRP A 266 -0.57 -28.29 0.05
CA TRP A 266 -0.85 -29.09 -1.16
C TRP A 266 0.34 -29.23 -2.11
N ILE A 267 1.51 -28.73 -1.74
CA ILE A 267 2.78 -28.99 -2.43
C ILE A 267 3.85 -29.36 -1.39
N GLU A 268 4.92 -30.01 -1.86
CA GLU A 268 6.12 -30.19 -1.04
C GLU A 268 6.86 -28.86 -0.95
N ASN A 269 7.04 -28.37 0.28
CA ASN A 269 7.67 -27.09 0.61
C ASN A 269 9.17 -27.20 0.85
#